data_AF-A0A8T7F4Z3-F1
#
_entry.id   AF-A0A8T7F4Z3-F1
#
_cell.length_a   1.000
_cell.length_b   1.000
_cell.length_c   1.000
_cell.angle_alpha   90.00
_cell.angle_beta   90.00
_cell.angle_gamma   90.00
#
_symmetry.space_group_name_H-M   'P 1'
#
loop_
_entity.id
_entity.type
_entity.pdbx_description
1 polymer ?
#
loop_
_entity_poly.entity_id
_entity_poly.type
_entity_poly.pdbx_seq_one_letter_code
_entity_poly.pdbx_strand_id
1 'polypeptide(L)' 'MSKKEKRLQKIRQNRKNVSFEELAQVLEDWGFLFVRSKGSHHRFEGLLKARLMR' A
#
# COMPACT_ATOMS: atom_id res chain seq x y z
N MET A 1 -14.07 -11.18 4.95
CA MET A 1 -12.86 -10.41 4.56
C MET A 1 -12.06 -11.17 3.53
N SER A 2 -11.81 -10.53 2.39
CA SER A 2 -10.82 -10.97 1.41
C SER A 2 -9.40 -10.94 1.99
N LYS A 3 -8.46 -11.59 1.28
CA LYS A 3 -7.05 -11.65 1.68
C LYS A 3 -6.45 -10.24 1.87
N LYS A 4 -6.74 -9.31 0.95
CA LYS A 4 -6.29 -7.90 1.02
C LYS A 4 -6.82 -7.15 2.24
N GLU A 5 -8.08 -7.37 2.62
CA GLU A 5 -8.70 -6.73 3.78
C GLU A 5 -8.12 -7.26 5.10
N LYS A 6 -7.87 -8.58 5.18
CA LYS A 6 -7.20 -9.20 6.34
C LYS A 6 -5.79 -8.65 6.53
N ARG A 7 -5.05 -8.46 5.44
CA ARG A 7 -3.68 -7.90 5.46
C ARG A 7 -3.69 -6.45 5.98
N LEU A 8 -4.61 -5.61 5.47
CA LEU A 8 -4.79 -4.25 5.98
C LEU A 8 -5.19 -4.24 7.47
N GLN A 9 -6.10 -5.13 7.88
CA GLN A 9 -6.53 -5.22 9.28
C GLN A 9 -5.36 -5.60 10.20
N LYS A 10 -4.52 -6.57 9.80
CA LYS A 10 -3.32 -7.00 10.54
C LYS A 10 -2.38 -5.81 10.78
N ILE A 11 -2.10 -5.01 9.75
CA ILE A 11 -1.26 -3.80 9.85
C ILE A 11 -1.89 -2.77 10.78
N ARG A 12 -3.20 -2.54 10.69
CA ARG A 12 -3.92 -1.57 11.54
C ARG A 12 -3.90 -1.94 13.02
N GLN A 13 -3.94 -3.25 13.31
CA GLN A 13 -3.87 -3.79 14.67
C GLN A 13 -2.44 -3.81 15.23
N ASN A 14 -1.43 -4.07 14.40
CA ASN A 14 -0.03 -4.21 14.81
C ASN A 14 0.91 -3.17 14.18
N ARG A 15 0.57 -1.88 14.29
CA ARG A 15 1.24 -0.78 13.56
C ARG A 15 2.75 -0.66 13.75
N LYS A 16 3.30 -1.13 14.88
CA LYS A 16 4.72 -1.01 15.22
C LYS A 16 5.59 -2.15 14.66
N ASN A 17 4.99 -3.28 14.31
CA ASN A 17 5.70 -4.48 13.86
C ASN A 17 5.27 -4.85 12.43
N VAL A 18 5.41 -3.88 11.52
CA VAL A 18 5.05 -4.02 10.12
C VAL A 18 6.33 -3.94 9.32
N SER A 19 6.64 -4.99 8.56
CA SER A 19 7.77 -4.95 7.64
C SER A 19 7.45 -4.04 6.46
N PHE A 20 8.50 -3.51 5.82
CA PHE A 20 8.34 -2.75 4.60
C PHE A 20 7.61 -3.56 3.52
N GLU A 21 7.95 -4.83 3.35
CA GLU A 21 7.34 -5.73 2.35
C GLU A 21 5.84 -5.92 2.60
N GLU A 22 5.42 -6.09 3.86
CA GLU A 22 3.99 -6.20 4.19
C GLU A 22 3.24 -4.92 3.84
N LEU A 23 3.84 -3.76 4.10
CA LEU A 23 3.24 -2.47 3.78
C LEU A 23 3.19 -2.23 2.27
N ALA A 24 4.26 -2.53 1.55
CA ALA A 24 4.34 -2.43 0.09
C ALA A 24 3.27 -3.30 -0.57
N GLN A 25 3.13 -4.54 -0.11
CA GLN A 25 2.12 -5.47 -0.62
C GLN A 25 0.69 -4.96 -0.39
N VAL A 26 0.43 -4.31 0.76
CA VAL A 26 -0.87 -3.65 0.99
C VAL A 26 -1.07 -2.46 0.05
N LEU A 27 -0.04 -1.66 -0.20
CA LEU A 27 -0.17 -0.55 -1.16
C LEU A 27 -0.51 -1.07 -2.56
N GLU A 28 0.17 -2.13 -3.01
CA GLU A 28 -0.09 -2.76 -4.32
C GLU A 28 -1.50 -3.37 -4.42
N ASP A 29 -1.96 -4.09 -3.39
CA ASP A 29 -3.32 -4.66 -3.32
C ASP A 29 -4.43 -3.59 -3.51
N TRP A 30 -4.12 -2.35 -3.13
CA TRP A 30 -5.03 -1.21 -3.16
C TRP A 30 -4.79 -0.29 -4.37
N GLY A 31 -3.99 -0.71 -5.34
CA GLY A 31 -3.81 0.00 -6.61
C GLY A 31 -2.77 1.12 -6.57
N PHE A 32 -1.89 1.13 -5.57
CA PHE A 32 -0.69 1.95 -5.60
C PHE A 32 0.41 1.22 -6.36
N LEU A 33 1.12 1.95 -7.22
CA LEU A 33 2.26 1.43 -7.95
C LEU A 33 3.55 1.91 -7.32
N PHE A 34 4.53 1.01 -7.19
CA PHE A 34 5.88 1.40 -6.82
C PHE A 34 6.52 2.15 -7.98
N VAL A 35 7.04 3.35 -7.71
CA VAL A 35 7.60 4.24 -8.74
C VAL A 35 9.12 4.24 -8.69
N ARG A 36 9.70 4.44 -7.50
CA ARG A 36 11.15 4.50 -7.31
C ARG A 36 11.52 4.38 -5.84
N SER A 37 12.76 3.97 -5.60
CA SER A 37 13.44 4.09 -4.31
C SER A 37 14.63 5.05 -4.41
N LYS A 38 14.92 5.75 -3.30
CA LYS A 38 16.17 6.51 -3.10
C LYS A 38 16.66 6.24 -1.68
N GLY A 39 17.64 5.35 -1.55
CA GLY A 39 18.06 4.83 -0.25
C GLY A 39 16.90 4.11 0.45
N SER A 40 16.64 4.45 1.71
CA SER A 40 15.53 3.89 2.50
C SER A 40 14.14 4.43 2.11
N HIS A 41 14.07 5.50 1.30
CA HIS A 41 12.78 6.09 0.92
C HIS A 41 12.20 5.41 -0.31
N HIS A 42 10.98 4.90 -0.18
CA HIS A 42 10.23 4.22 -1.23
C HIS A 42 9.02 5.06 -1.59
N ARG A 43 8.86 5.38 -2.88
CA ARG A 43 7.74 6.19 -3.38
C ARG A 43 6.75 5.29 -4.10
N PHE A 44 5.51 5.38 -3.67
CA PHE A 44 4.35 4.78 -4.33
C PHE A 44 3.44 5.88 -4.85
N GLU A 45 2.85 5.68 -6.02
CA GLU A 45 1.85 6.58 -6.59
C GLU A 45 0.54 5.81 -6.73
N GLY A 46 -0.55 6.41 -6.25
CA GLY A 46 -1.88 5.83 -6.44
C GLY A 46 -2.28 6.00 -7.90
N LEU A 47 -2.67 4.92 -8.56
CA LEU A 47 -3.51 5.01 -9.76
C LEU A 47 -4.86 5.56 -9.31
N LEU A 48 -4.93 6.88 -9.12
CA LEU A 48 -6.19 7.60 -9.09
C LEU A 48 -6.76 7.38 -10.50
N LYS A 49 -7.60 6.36 -10.69
CA LYS A 49 -8.49 6.31 -11.85
C LYS A 49 -9.34 7.56 -11.76
N ALA A 50 -8.83 8.57 -12.46
CA ALA A 50 -9.31 9.91 -12.69
C ALA A 50 -10.40 10.42 -11.75
N ARG A 51 -10.03 11.49 -11.05
CA ARG A 51 -10.91 12.60 -10.65
C ARG A 51 -11.61 13.29 -11.86
N LEU A 52 -11.92 12.56 -12.93
CA LEU A 52 -12.68 12.97 -14.12
C LEU A 52 -13.89 12.04 -14.32
N MET A 53 -14.64 11.79 -13.25
CA MET A 53 -16.09 11.68 -13.36
C MET A 53 -16.66 13.04 -12.94
N ARG A 54 -16.62 13.99 -13.88
CA ARG A 54 -17.53 15.13 -13.98
C ARG A 54 -17.78 15.37 -15.46
#